data_AF-A0A1Y4N2G0-F1
#
_entry.id   AF-A0A1Y4N2G0-F1
#
_cell.length_a   1.000
_cell.length_b   1.000
_cell.length_c   1.000
_cell.angle_alpha   90.00
_cell.angle_beta   90.00
_cell.angle_gamma   90.00
#
_symmetry.space_group_name_H-M   'P 1'
#
loop_
_entity.id
_entity.type
_entity.pdbx_description
1 polymer ?
#
loop_
_entity_poly.entity_id
_entity_poly.type
_entity_poly.pdbx_seq_one_letter_code
_entity_poly.pdbx_strand_id
1 'polypeptide(L)'
;MKEIYKVQTPKRIVFGDPLYFEEFSGARLEQLVVDVQPPEAFGARVVLRELSAAEAPDTLIRTMEVYLAPEEDMDIYLRGMKYELQECIEKEIGVDTARYYLQVDDREDILHTGGDGYWGSYEELSRNTRDGRMVEAAILTVIWPEYESMESMRQHAFFFFRDMQLLSEEMEEADNEPQIYGEEGIGI
;
A
#
# COMPACT_ATOMS: atom_id res chain seq x y z
N MET A 1 -13.43 7.28 -7.30
CA MET A 1 -13.93 7.40 -5.91
C MET A 1 -12.78 7.11 -4.96
N LYS A 2 -12.68 7.79 -3.82
CA LYS A 2 -11.60 7.61 -2.83
C LYS A 2 -12.15 7.77 -1.42
N GLU A 3 -11.87 6.81 -0.54
CA GLU A 3 -12.19 6.87 0.89
C GLU A 3 -10.90 6.70 1.69
N ILE A 4 -10.66 7.57 2.68
CA ILE A 4 -9.47 7.50 3.53
C ILE A 4 -9.93 7.22 4.96
N TYR A 5 -9.37 6.19 5.56
CA TYR A 5 -9.70 5.77 6.92
C TYR A 5 -8.47 5.88 7.82
N LYS A 6 -8.66 6.47 9.00
CA LYS A 6 -7.77 6.23 10.13
C LYS A 6 -8.09 4.87 10.73
N VAL A 7 -7.05 4.10 11.04
CA VAL A 7 -7.17 2.76 11.63
C VAL A 7 -6.18 2.63 12.79
N GLN A 8 -6.41 1.65 13.66
CA GLN A 8 -5.39 1.22 14.61
C GLN A 8 -4.17 0.72 13.81
N THR A 9 -2.97 1.20 14.14
CA THR A 9 -1.73 0.74 13.48
C THR A 9 -1.58 -0.78 13.65
N PRO A 10 -1.55 -1.57 12.56
CA PRO A 10 -1.31 -2.99 12.62
C PRO A 10 0.07 -3.29 13.20
N LYS A 11 0.22 -4.41 13.90
CA LYS A 11 1.53 -4.91 14.37
C LYS A 11 2.25 -5.70 13.29
N ARG A 12 1.50 -6.38 12.41
CA ARG A 12 2.06 -7.13 11.29
C ARG A 12 1.08 -7.17 10.12
N ILE A 13 1.60 -7.05 8.90
CA ILE A 13 0.84 -7.26 7.67
C ILE A 13 1.59 -8.28 6.82
N VAL A 14 0.86 -9.29 6.34
CA VAL A 14 1.38 -10.32 5.43
C VAL A 14 0.52 -10.36 4.18
N PHE A 15 1.15 -10.35 3.00
CA PHE A 15 0.45 -10.36 1.73
C PHE A 15 1.25 -11.09 0.64
N GLY A 16 0.61 -11.99 -0.09
CA GLY A 16 1.22 -12.71 -1.21
C GLY A 16 0.42 -13.94 -1.64
N ASP A 17 0.93 -14.68 -2.62
CA ASP A 17 0.33 -15.97 -2.99
C ASP A 17 0.43 -16.98 -1.83
N PRO A 18 -0.66 -17.65 -1.41
CA PRO A 18 -0.62 -18.69 -0.38
C PRO A 18 0.43 -19.77 -0.65
N LEU A 19 0.64 -20.16 -1.92
CA LEU A 19 1.62 -21.17 -2.32
C LEU A 19 3.05 -20.75 -1.97
N TYR A 20 3.37 -19.46 -2.05
CA TYR A 20 4.73 -19.01 -1.80
C TYR A 20 5.15 -19.25 -0.35
N PHE A 21 4.23 -19.08 0.60
CA PHE A 21 4.47 -19.37 2.01
C PHE A 21 4.64 -20.87 2.29
N GLU A 22 4.08 -21.74 1.45
CA GLU A 22 4.22 -23.19 1.56
C GLU A 22 5.53 -23.70 0.94
N GLU A 23 5.94 -23.13 -0.21
CA GLU A 23 7.04 -23.66 -1.03
C GLU A 23 8.39 -22.96 -0.81
N PHE A 24 8.39 -21.69 -0.42
CA PHE A 24 9.61 -20.89 -0.29
C PHE A 24 9.93 -20.52 1.15
N SER A 25 11.20 -20.20 1.41
CA SER A 25 11.66 -19.70 2.70
C SER A 25 12.87 -18.77 2.56
N GLY A 26 13.18 -18.03 3.62
CA GLY A 26 14.30 -17.08 3.67
C GLY A 26 14.22 -16.01 2.58
N ALA A 27 15.37 -15.63 2.03
CA ALA A 27 15.49 -14.54 1.06
C ALA A 27 14.60 -14.71 -0.19
N ARG A 28 14.29 -15.96 -0.59
CA ARG A 28 13.40 -16.18 -1.74
C ARG A 28 11.96 -15.82 -1.40
N LEU A 29 11.48 -16.18 -0.21
CA LEU A 29 10.14 -15.81 0.24
C LEU A 29 10.03 -14.29 0.40
N GLU A 30 11.01 -13.66 1.05
CA GLU A 30 11.05 -12.20 1.28
C GLU A 30 10.96 -11.38 -0.02
N GLN A 31 11.46 -11.91 -1.13
CA GLN A 31 11.37 -11.29 -2.46
C GLN A 31 9.97 -11.39 -3.09
N LEU A 32 9.17 -12.38 -2.69
CA LEU A 32 7.90 -12.71 -3.34
C LEU A 32 6.68 -12.21 -2.57
N VAL A 33 6.80 -12.03 -1.25
CA VAL A 33 5.68 -11.68 -0.38
C VAL A 33 5.99 -10.45 0.45
N VAL A 34 4.97 -9.80 0.97
CA VAL A 34 5.08 -8.78 2.01
C VAL A 34 4.94 -9.46 3.35
N ASP A 35 5.85 -9.17 4.27
CA ASP A 35 5.78 -9.54 5.68
C ASP A 35 6.44 -8.43 6.48
N VAL A 36 5.63 -7.50 6.97
CA VAL A 36 6.12 -6.23 7.53
C VAL A 36 5.57 -6.00 8.92
N GLN A 37 6.42 -5.44 9.77
CA GLN A 37 6.08 -5.00 11.12
C GLN A 37 6.40 -3.50 11.19
N PRO A 38 5.39 -2.60 11.14
CA PRO A 38 5.65 -1.18 11.19
C PRO A 38 6.28 -0.78 12.53
N PRO A 39 7.18 0.22 12.55
CA PRO A 39 7.69 0.80 13.78
C PRO A 39 6.57 1.27 14.71
N GLU A 40 6.74 1.14 16.03
CA GLU A 40 5.72 1.53 17.02
C GLU A 40 5.31 3.01 16.95
N ALA A 41 6.18 3.88 16.44
CA ALA A 41 5.92 5.30 16.28
C ALA A 41 4.99 5.63 15.09
N PHE A 42 4.67 4.65 14.23
CA PHE A 42 3.89 4.89 13.02
C PHE A 42 2.39 4.90 13.32
N GLY A 43 1.69 5.78 12.63
CA GLY A 43 0.26 5.70 12.39
C GLY A 43 -0.05 4.88 11.14
N ALA A 44 -1.32 4.51 10.98
CA ALA A 44 -1.80 3.83 9.78
C ALA A 44 -2.99 4.55 9.14
N ARG A 45 -3.05 4.51 7.81
CA ARG A 45 -4.22 4.88 7.02
C ARG A 45 -4.54 3.79 6.02
N VAL A 46 -5.83 3.54 5.82
CA VAL A 46 -6.32 2.67 4.75
C VAL A 46 -7.03 3.55 3.73
N VAL A 47 -6.59 3.49 2.48
CA VAL A 47 -7.24 4.20 1.38
C VAL A 47 -7.90 3.17 0.47
N LEU A 48 -9.20 3.33 0.27
CA LEU A 48 -9.97 2.53 -0.66
C LEU A 48 -10.22 3.38 -1.91
N ARG A 49 -9.78 2.93 -3.08
CA ARG A 49 -9.95 3.65 -4.34
C ARG A 49 -10.71 2.82 -5.36
N GLU A 50 -11.42 3.54 -6.21
CA GLU A 50 -11.99 3.04 -7.45
C GLU A 50 -11.64 4.04 -8.56
N LEU A 51 -10.92 3.56 -9.57
CA LEU A 51 -10.39 4.35 -10.68
C LEU A 51 -10.64 3.66 -12.03
N SER A 52 -10.89 4.42 -13.08
CA SER A 52 -10.95 3.89 -14.43
C SER A 52 -9.54 3.55 -14.91
N ALA A 53 -9.35 2.36 -15.50
CA ALA A 53 -8.08 2.01 -16.11
C ALA A 53 -7.76 2.95 -17.28
N ALA A 54 -6.56 3.52 -17.33
CA ALA A 54 -6.17 4.47 -18.37
C ALA A 54 -6.27 3.88 -19.79
N GLU A 55 -5.93 2.60 -19.93
CA GLU A 55 -5.93 1.87 -21.20
C GLU A 55 -7.31 1.28 -21.56
N ALA A 56 -8.21 1.18 -20.58
CA ALA A 56 -9.55 0.64 -20.74
C ALA A 56 -10.53 1.39 -19.81
N PRO A 57 -11.04 2.57 -20.21
CA PRO A 57 -11.81 3.46 -19.33
C PRO A 57 -13.10 2.84 -18.76
N ASP A 58 -13.64 1.83 -19.47
CA ASP A 58 -14.81 1.05 -19.05
C ASP A 58 -14.47 -0.02 -17.98
N THR A 59 -13.19 -0.25 -17.71
CA THR A 59 -12.70 -1.15 -16.67
C THR A 59 -12.41 -0.35 -15.41
N LEU A 60 -13.04 -0.74 -14.30
CA LEU A 60 -12.80 -0.14 -13.00
C LEU A 60 -11.78 -0.97 -12.24
N ILE A 61 -10.66 -0.35 -11.88
CA ILE A 61 -9.65 -0.91 -10.97
C ILE A 61 -9.99 -0.44 -9.56
N ARG A 62 -9.94 -1.36 -8.61
CA ARG A 62 -10.14 -1.08 -7.19
C ARG A 62 -8.86 -1.40 -6.43
N THR A 63 -8.44 -0.51 -5.55
CA THR A 63 -7.25 -0.71 -4.72
C THR A 63 -7.59 -0.49 -3.25
N MET A 64 -7.01 -1.34 -2.41
CA MET A 64 -6.88 -1.12 -0.98
C MET A 64 -5.41 -0.83 -0.69
N GLU A 65 -5.13 0.41 -0.31
CA GLU A 65 -3.79 0.89 0.02
C GLU A 65 -3.66 1.05 1.55
N VAL A 66 -2.54 0.61 2.11
CA VAL A 66 -2.21 0.76 3.53
C VAL A 66 -0.96 1.62 3.64
N TYR A 67 -1.11 2.81 4.22
CA TYR A 67 -0.02 3.74 4.48
C TYR A 67 0.41 3.60 5.93
N LEU A 68 1.70 3.36 6.15
CA LEU A 68 2.34 3.23 7.44
C LEU A 68 3.44 4.28 7.53
N ALA A 69 3.27 5.29 8.38
CA ALA A 69 4.20 6.41 8.49
C ALA A 69 4.00 7.15 9.82
N PRO A 70 4.96 7.97 10.27
CA PRO A 70 4.71 8.95 11.33
C PRO A 70 3.48 9.82 11.02
N GLU A 71 2.65 10.12 12.02
CA GLU A 71 1.41 10.89 11.81
C GLU A 71 1.68 12.29 11.24
N GLU A 72 2.84 12.89 11.52
CA GLU A 72 3.22 14.21 11.01
C GLU A 72 3.51 14.24 9.49
N ASP A 73 3.92 13.11 8.92
CA ASP A 73 4.27 12.99 7.50
C ASP A 73 3.17 12.30 6.68
N MET A 74 2.14 11.76 7.33
CA MET A 74 1.09 10.95 6.69
C MET A 74 0.43 11.65 5.48
N ASP A 75 0.12 12.95 5.62
CA ASP A 75 -0.52 13.72 4.56
C ASP A 75 0.36 13.93 3.32
N ILE A 76 1.68 13.80 3.46
CA ILE A 76 2.62 13.89 2.33
C ILE A 76 2.47 12.65 1.46
N TYR A 77 2.52 11.46 2.08
CA TYR A 77 2.41 10.20 1.37
C TYR A 77 1.00 9.95 0.81
N LEU A 78 -0.06 10.37 1.52
CA LEU A 78 -1.45 10.29 1.02
C LEU A 78 -1.70 11.13 -0.24
N ARG A 79 -0.88 12.17 -0.47
CA ARG A 79 -0.86 13.00 -1.68
C ARG A 79 0.06 12.45 -2.77
N GLY A 80 0.68 11.28 -2.56
CA GLY A 80 1.64 10.68 -3.49
C GLY A 80 3.00 11.37 -3.50
N MET A 81 3.28 12.28 -2.57
CA MET A 81 4.56 12.98 -2.48
C MET A 81 5.57 12.15 -1.67
N LYS A 82 6.85 12.32 -2.00
CA LYS A 82 7.99 11.69 -1.31
C LYS A 82 9.08 12.75 -1.10
N TYR A 83 9.91 12.59 -0.09
CA TYR A 83 11.05 13.48 0.10
C TYR A 83 12.20 13.08 -0.83
N GLU A 84 12.88 14.07 -1.41
CA GLU A 84 14.00 13.83 -2.35
C GLU A 84 15.13 13.00 -1.73
N LEU A 85 15.37 13.14 -0.43
CA LEU A 85 16.43 12.42 0.29
C LEU A 85 16.07 10.97 0.65
N GLN A 86 14.87 10.50 0.29
CA GLN A 86 14.43 9.13 0.55
C GLN A 86 14.91 8.18 -0.55
N GLU A 87 15.41 7.03 -0.13
CA GLU A 87 15.54 5.86 -0.98
C GLU A 87 14.20 5.14 -1.02
N CYS A 88 13.72 4.82 -2.23
CA CYS A 88 12.50 4.08 -2.47
C CYS A 88 12.83 2.68 -2.98
N ILE A 89 12.37 1.66 -2.26
CA ILE A 89 12.38 0.27 -2.74
C ILE A 89 10.95 -0.11 -3.06
N GLU A 90 10.74 -0.59 -4.27
CA GLU A 90 9.45 -1.07 -4.74
C GLU A 90 9.54 -2.56 -5.07
N LYS A 91 8.46 -3.28 -4.75
CA LYS A 91 8.30 -4.70 -5.01
C LYS A 91 6.89 -4.97 -5.50
N GLU A 92 6.76 -5.48 -6.71
CA GLU A 92 5.50 -6.01 -7.22
C GLU A 92 5.21 -7.39 -6.58
N ILE A 93 3.94 -7.64 -6.26
CA ILE A 93 3.49 -8.87 -5.62
C ILE A 93 2.68 -9.69 -6.62
N GLY A 94 3.32 -10.74 -7.11
CA GLY A 94 2.73 -11.70 -8.04
C GLY A 94 1.88 -12.76 -7.34
N VAL A 95 0.90 -13.28 -8.07
CA VAL A 95 0.05 -14.41 -7.69
C VAL A 95 0.02 -15.39 -8.87
N ASP A 96 0.36 -16.64 -8.60
CA ASP A 96 0.38 -17.73 -9.58
C ASP A 96 -0.82 -18.67 -9.42
N THR A 97 -1.43 -18.72 -8.24
CA THR A 97 -2.54 -19.63 -7.92
C THR A 97 -3.93 -19.02 -8.09
N ALA A 98 -4.02 -17.84 -8.71
CA ALA A 98 -5.24 -17.05 -8.86
C ALA A 98 -5.96 -16.77 -7.53
N ARG A 99 -5.18 -16.60 -6.46
CA ARG A 99 -5.62 -16.21 -5.13
C ARG A 99 -4.47 -15.53 -4.37
N TYR A 100 -4.77 -14.53 -3.56
CA TYR A 100 -3.81 -14.00 -2.60
C TYR A 100 -4.28 -14.24 -1.17
N TYR A 101 -3.31 -14.42 -0.28
CA TYR A 101 -3.46 -14.37 1.16
C TYR A 101 -3.22 -12.94 1.64
N LEU A 102 -4.10 -12.44 2.49
CA LEU A 102 -3.90 -11.20 3.23
C LEU A 102 -4.15 -11.46 4.70
N GLN A 103 -3.19 -11.07 5.53
CA GLN A 103 -3.31 -11.09 6.98
C GLN A 103 -2.92 -9.74 7.56
N VAL A 104 -3.76 -9.24 8.45
CA VAL A 104 -3.52 -8.06 9.27
C VAL A 104 -3.67 -8.49 10.72
N ASP A 105 -2.56 -8.50 11.46
CA ASP A 105 -2.47 -9.04 12.82
C ASP A 105 -3.01 -10.48 12.93
N ASP A 106 -4.13 -10.68 13.60
CA ASP A 106 -4.80 -11.96 13.85
C ASP A 106 -5.96 -12.24 12.89
N ARG A 107 -6.17 -11.39 11.89
CA ARG A 107 -7.27 -11.48 10.94
C ARG A 107 -6.73 -11.77 9.55
N GLU A 108 -7.18 -12.86 8.96
CA GLU A 108 -6.69 -13.35 7.67
C GLU A 108 -7.84 -13.77 6.77
N ASP A 109 -7.60 -13.67 5.47
CA ASP A 109 -8.49 -14.22 4.45
C ASP A 109 -7.70 -14.57 3.18
N ILE A 110 -8.33 -15.37 2.32
CA ILE A 110 -7.84 -15.70 0.99
C ILE A 110 -8.85 -15.20 -0.04
N LEU A 111 -8.44 -14.26 -0.88
CA LEU A 111 -9.26 -13.74 -1.96
C LEU A 111 -8.87 -14.38 -3.27
N HIS A 112 -9.87 -14.81 -4.04
CA HIS A 112 -9.67 -15.27 -5.40
C HIS A 112 -9.48 -14.08 -6.32
N THR A 113 -8.44 -14.10 -7.15
CA THR A 113 -8.16 -13.00 -8.09
C THR A 113 -8.82 -13.25 -9.45
N GLY A 114 -9.14 -14.51 -9.77
CA GLY A 114 -9.68 -14.94 -11.05
C GLY A 114 -8.64 -15.16 -12.15
N GLY A 115 -7.40 -14.75 -11.92
CA GLY A 115 -6.26 -14.94 -12.83
C GLY A 115 -4.90 -14.81 -12.13
N ASP A 116 -3.85 -15.24 -12.79
CA ASP A 116 -2.47 -15.02 -12.36
C ASP A 116 -2.00 -13.59 -12.70
N GLY A 117 -0.79 -13.24 -12.28
CA GLY A 117 -0.16 -11.93 -12.56
C GLY A 117 0.14 -11.12 -11.31
N TYR A 118 0.33 -9.81 -11.46
CA TYR A 118 0.63 -8.91 -10.35
C TYR A 118 -0.66 -8.35 -9.74
N TRP A 119 -0.83 -8.53 -8.43
CA TRP A 119 -2.06 -8.19 -7.70
C TRP A 119 -1.81 -7.21 -6.55
N GLY A 120 -0.64 -6.59 -6.52
CA GLY A 120 -0.31 -5.55 -5.58
C GLY A 120 1.15 -5.16 -5.64
N SER A 121 1.53 -4.23 -4.77
CA SER A 121 2.90 -3.76 -4.62
C SER A 121 3.19 -3.37 -3.18
N TYR A 122 4.47 -3.35 -2.85
CA TYR A 122 4.98 -2.83 -1.59
C TYR A 122 6.08 -1.82 -1.87
N GLU A 123 5.93 -0.64 -1.32
CA GLU A 123 6.93 0.42 -1.36
C GLU A 123 7.44 0.70 0.05
N GLU A 124 8.76 0.77 0.20
CA GLU A 124 9.41 1.20 1.43
C GLU A 124 10.26 2.44 1.17
N LEU A 125 9.99 3.50 1.92
CA LEU A 125 10.73 4.74 1.91
C LEU A 125 11.66 4.75 3.12
N SER A 126 12.95 4.94 2.87
CA SER A 126 13.96 4.91 3.92
C SER A 126 15.03 5.97 3.72
N ARG A 127 15.74 6.29 4.80
CA ARG A 127 16.88 7.21 4.77
C ARG A 127 18.08 6.56 5.45
N ASN A 128 19.25 6.75 4.85
CA ASN A 128 20.51 6.40 5.50
C ASN A 128 20.86 7.46 6.55
N THR A 129 20.80 7.06 7.82
CA THR A 129 21.20 7.90 8.97
C THR A 129 22.57 7.47 9.49
N ARG A 130 23.11 8.21 10.47
CA ARG A 130 24.36 7.80 11.13
C ARG A 130 24.23 6.45 11.86
N ASP A 131 23.03 6.10 12.28
CA ASP A 131 22.72 4.88 13.02
C ASP A 131 22.28 3.72 12.09
N GLY A 132 22.34 3.93 10.77
CA GLY A 132 21.94 2.97 9.75
C GLY A 132 20.70 3.39 8.97
N ARG A 133 20.14 2.46 8.21
CA ARG A 133 18.90 2.68 7.44
C ARG A 133 17.71 2.81 8.39
N MET A 134 16.99 3.92 8.28
CA MET A 134 15.75 4.20 8.99
C MET A 134 14.59 4.16 8.00
N VAL A 135 13.59 3.33 8.26
CA VAL A 135 12.33 3.34 7.50
C VAL A 135 11.52 4.56 7.93
N GLU A 136 11.10 5.36 6.95
CA GLU A 136 10.30 6.58 7.16
C GLU A 136 8.84 6.37 6.74
N ALA A 137 8.58 5.47 5.78
CA ALA A 137 7.22 5.03 5.45
C ALA A 137 7.23 3.67 4.76
N ALA A 138 6.08 3.00 4.80
CA ALA A 138 5.78 1.83 4.01
C ALA A 138 4.36 1.94 3.43
N ILE A 139 4.20 1.58 2.16
CA ILE A 139 2.92 1.64 1.44
C ILE A 139 2.68 0.27 0.82
N LEU A 140 1.61 -0.39 1.24
CA LEU A 140 1.14 -1.64 0.65
C LEU A 140 -0.07 -1.33 -0.23
N THR A 141 -0.02 -1.73 -1.49
CA THR A 141 -1.16 -1.64 -2.42
C THR A 141 -1.65 -3.05 -2.73
N VAL A 142 -2.93 -3.31 -2.51
CA VAL A 142 -3.60 -4.56 -2.91
C VAL A 142 -4.61 -4.24 -3.99
N ILE A 143 -4.49 -4.88 -5.14
CA ILE A 143 -5.47 -4.80 -6.23
C ILE A 143 -6.64 -5.72 -5.85
N TRP A 144 -7.83 -5.13 -5.79
CA TRP A 144 -9.03 -5.87 -5.45
C TRP A 144 -9.56 -6.63 -6.67
N PRO A 145 -10.09 -7.86 -6.51
CA PRO A 145 -10.60 -8.64 -7.64
C PRO A 145 -11.66 -7.87 -8.44
N GLU A 146 -11.56 -7.89 -9.78
CA GLU A 146 -12.39 -7.04 -10.65
C GLU A 146 -13.91 -7.27 -10.50
N TYR A 147 -14.29 -8.51 -10.20
CA TYR A 147 -15.69 -8.91 -10.00
C TYR A 147 -16.23 -8.56 -8.61
N GLU A 148 -15.37 -8.12 -7.69
CA GLU A 148 -15.76 -7.65 -6.37
C GLU A 148 -16.07 -6.15 -6.39
N SER A 149 -17.07 -5.74 -5.60
CA SER A 149 -17.50 -4.35 -5.54
C SER A 149 -16.69 -3.52 -4.54
N MET A 150 -16.78 -2.20 -4.67
CA MET A 150 -16.25 -1.25 -3.68
C MET A 150 -16.85 -1.50 -2.29
N GLU A 151 -18.13 -1.88 -2.20
CA GLU A 151 -18.77 -2.21 -0.93
C GLU A 151 -18.16 -3.48 -0.31
N SER A 152 -17.89 -4.52 -1.13
CA SER A 152 -17.22 -5.73 -0.66
C SER A 152 -15.81 -5.42 -0.16
N MET A 153 -15.04 -4.63 -0.91
CA MET A 153 -13.71 -4.16 -0.48
C MET A 153 -13.79 -3.41 0.85
N ARG A 154 -14.77 -2.53 1.01
CA ARG A 154 -15.00 -1.81 2.28
C ARG A 154 -15.30 -2.77 3.42
N GLN A 155 -16.18 -3.75 3.22
CA GLN A 155 -16.50 -4.77 4.24
C GLN A 155 -15.26 -5.56 4.66
N HIS A 156 -14.41 -5.95 3.71
CA HIS A 156 -13.15 -6.64 4.01
C HIS A 156 -12.17 -5.72 4.74
N ALA A 157 -12.08 -4.44 4.38
CA ALA A 157 -11.27 -3.49 5.13
C ALA A 157 -11.72 -3.41 6.60
N PHE A 158 -13.04 -3.31 6.87
CA PHE A 158 -13.59 -3.34 8.23
C PHE A 158 -13.35 -4.67 8.95
N PHE A 159 -13.25 -5.77 8.20
CA PHE A 159 -12.82 -7.05 8.74
C PHE A 159 -11.34 -7.02 9.13
N PHE A 160 -10.42 -6.63 8.24
CA PHE A 160 -8.98 -6.69 8.51
C PHE A 160 -8.52 -5.65 9.54
N PHE A 161 -8.97 -4.40 9.41
CA PHE A 161 -8.44 -3.28 10.19
C PHE A 161 -9.34 -2.95 11.38
N ARG A 162 -8.71 -2.64 12.52
CA ARG A 162 -9.41 -2.26 13.74
C ARG A 162 -9.60 -0.75 13.80
N ASP A 163 -10.68 -0.33 14.46
CA ASP A 163 -11.00 1.08 14.72
C ASP A 163 -11.03 1.96 13.47
N MET A 164 -11.56 1.42 12.35
CA MET A 164 -11.70 2.18 11.11
C MET A 164 -12.62 3.40 11.29
N GLN A 165 -12.07 4.58 11.06
CA GLN A 165 -12.74 5.87 11.14
C GLN A 165 -12.53 6.62 9.84
N LEU A 166 -13.62 6.93 9.13
CA LEU A 166 -13.57 7.70 7.90
C LEU A 166 -13.05 9.12 8.19
N LEU A 167 -12.02 9.55 7.45
CA LEU A 167 -11.55 10.92 7.42
C LEU A 167 -12.29 11.64 6.28
N SER A 168 -12.86 12.81 6.55
CA SER A 168 -13.66 13.56 5.58
C SER A 168 -12.86 13.88 4.30
N GLU A 169 -13.55 13.86 3.16
CA GLU A 169 -13.05 13.84 1.77
C GLU A 169 -12.24 15.07 1.28
N GLU A 170 -11.76 15.97 2.15
CA GLU A 170 -11.07 17.20 1.74
C GLU A 170 -9.56 17.01 1.50
N MET A 171 -9.17 15.94 0.81
CA MET A 171 -7.84 15.85 0.21
C MET A 171 -8.03 15.87 -1.30
N GLU A 172 -8.12 17.09 -1.87
CA GLU A 172 -8.00 17.28 -3.32
C GLU A 172 -6.71 16.60 -3.78
N GLU A 173 -6.85 15.67 -4.72
CA GLU A 173 -5.70 15.15 -5.44
C GLU A 173 -5.10 16.32 -6.20
N ALA A 174 -3.90 16.72 -5.81
CA ALA A 174 -3.10 17.59 -6.64
C ALA A 174 -2.79 16.77 -7.90
N ASP A 175 -3.50 17.08 -8.98
CA ASP A 175 -3.22 16.60 -10.32
C ASP A 175 -1.80 17.07 -10.67
N ASN A 176 -0.81 16.24 -10.35
CA ASN A 176 0.61 16.57 -10.53
C ASN A 176 1.32 15.33 -11.03
N GLU A 177 1.61 15.34 -12.34
CA GLU A 177 2.85 14.78 -12.87
C GLU A 177 4.02 15.08 -11.89
N PRO A 178 5.00 14.17 -11.73
CA PRO A 178 6.10 14.36 -10.79
C PRO A 178 6.87 15.66 -11.13
N GLN A 179 6.58 16.74 -10.40
CA GLN A 179 7.36 17.96 -10.45
C GLN A 179 8.53 17.83 -9.48
N ILE A 180 9.71 17.55 -10.04
CA ILE A 180 10.98 17.75 -9.36
C ILE A 180 11.15 19.27 -9.19
N TYR A 181 10.93 19.77 -7.98
CA TYR A 181 11.26 21.15 -7.62
C TYR A 181 12.72 21.23 -7.21
N GLY A 182 13.58 21.58 -8.17
CA GLY A 182 14.99 21.82 -7.91
C GLY A 182 15.75 22.26 -9.15
N GLU A 183 15.68 23.54 -9.47
CA GLU A 183 16.83 24.33 -9.93
C GLU A 183 16.40 25.81 -9.86
N GLU A 184 16.59 26.42 -8.69
CA GLU A 184 16.74 27.87 -8.65
C GLU A 184 17.99 28.21 -9.47
N GLY A 185 17.74 28.85 -10.62
CA GLY A 185 18.75 29.36 -11.51
C GLY A 185 19.76 30.22 -10.76
N ILE A 186 20.97 29.70 -10.60
CA ILE A 186 22.16 30.49 -10.36
C ILE A 186 22.44 31.30 -11.61
N GLY A 187 22.14 32.59 -11.54
CA GLY A 187 22.57 33.56 -12.53
C GLY A 187 24.08 33.69 -12.56
N ILE A 188 24.62 33.67 -13.78
CA ILE A 188 25.78 34.45 -14.23
C ILE A 188 25.50 34.97 -15.64
#